data_AF-A0A0M3HKI7-F1
#
_entry.id   AF-A0A0M3HKI7-F1
#
_cell.length_a   1.000
_cell.length_b   1.000
_cell.length_c   1.000
_cell.angle_alpha   90.00
_cell.angle_beta   90.00
_cell.angle_gamma   90.00
#
_symmetry.space_group_name_H-M   'P 1'
#
loop_
_entity.id
_entity.type
_entity.pdbx_description
1 polymer ?
#
loop_
_entity_poly.entity_id
_entity_poly.type
_entity_poly.pdbx_seq_one_letter_code
_entity_poly.pdbx_strand_id
1 'polypeptide(L)' 'MPLAAEVSNFAFTGNSPPKPCQRKVTYYIPDSYVSSGKTPSKIYDIGTVDLAPETKGETRDCIH' A
#
# COMPACT_ATOMS: atom_id res chain seq x y z
N MET A 1 -19.54 11.45 1.47
CA MET A 1 -19.30 11.04 0.07
C MET A 1 -17.80 10.89 -0.08
N PRO A 2 -17.22 9.68 -0.04
CA PRO A 2 -15.78 9.56 -0.07
C PRO A 2 -15.31 9.79 -1.51
N LEU A 3 -14.64 10.92 -1.73
CA LEU A 3 -13.80 11.16 -2.89
C LEU A 3 -12.72 10.06 -2.94
N ALA A 4 -12.37 9.64 -4.15
CA ALA A 4 -11.65 8.41 -4.47
C ALA A 4 -10.23 8.37 -3.90
N ALA A 5 -10.08 7.86 -2.67
CA ALA A 5 -8.77 7.51 -2.17
C ALA A 5 -8.20 6.35 -3.01
N GLU A 6 -7.13 6.59 -3.76
CA GLU A 6 -6.41 5.53 -4.45
C GLU A 6 -5.77 4.60 -3.40
N VAL A 7 -6.12 3.32 -3.49
CA VAL A 7 -5.60 2.26 -2.64
C VAL A 7 -4.31 1.74 -3.25
N SER A 8 -3.19 2.11 -2.65
CA SER A 8 -1.92 1.51 -3.02
C SER A 8 -1.68 0.24 -2.21
N ASN A 9 -1.44 -0.85 -2.92
CA ASN A 9 -1.31 -2.20 -2.39
C ASN A 9 0.17 -2.61 -2.41
N PHE A 10 0.80 -2.60 -1.24
CA PHE A 10 2.18 -3.07 -1.09
C PHE A 10 2.22 -4.48 -0.51
N ALA A 11 2.91 -5.38 -1.21
CA ALA A 11 3.21 -6.74 -0.76
C ALA A 11 4.66 -6.82 -0.29
N PHE A 12 4.88 -7.34 0.91
CA PHE A 12 6.22 -7.50 1.46
C PHE A 12 6.74 -8.91 1.13
N THR A 13 7.58 -9.00 0.11
CA THR A 13 8.32 -10.24 -0.19
C THR A 13 9.62 -10.24 0.61
N GLY A 14 9.67 -10.99 1.71
CA GLY A 14 10.93 -11.27 2.38
C GLY A 14 11.87 -12.08 1.46
N ASN A 15 13.17 -12.13 1.78
CA ASN A 15 14.18 -12.95 1.05
C ASN A 15 13.99 -14.48 1.23
N SER A 16 12.80 -14.93 1.60
CA SER A 16 12.40 -16.32 1.74
C SER A 16 11.54 -16.71 0.53
N PRO A 17 11.53 -17.98 0.09
CA PRO A 17 10.53 -18.46 -0.86
C PRO A 17 9.13 -17.98 -0.45
N PRO A 18 8.29 -17.56 -1.42
CA PRO A 18 7.01 -16.91 -1.16
C PRO A 18 6.21 -17.79 -0.20
N LYS A 19 6.15 -17.39 1.06
CA LYS A 19 5.25 -18.02 2.02
C LYS A 19 3.84 -17.72 1.52
N PRO A 20 2.93 -18.70 1.53
CA PRO A 20 1.61 -18.57 0.95
C PRO A 20 0.70 -17.68 1.79
N CYS A 21 1.22 -16.70 2.54
CA CYS A 21 0.47 -15.73 3.32
C CYS A 21 1.37 -14.50 3.54
N GLN A 22 1.48 -13.66 2.52
CA GLN A 22 2.21 -12.40 2.61
C GLN A 22 1.30 -11.34 3.25
N ARG A 23 1.88 -10.53 4.13
CA ARG A 23 1.20 -9.37 4.69
C ARG A 23 1.11 -8.29 3.63
N LYS A 24 -0.07 -7.70 3.50
CA LYS A 24 -0.40 -6.64 2.55
C LYS A 24 -0.94 -5.46 3.32
N VAL A 25 -0.34 -4.29 3.09
CA VAL A 25 -0.79 -3.04 3.71
C VAL A 25 -1.36 -2.14 2.63
N THR A 26 -2.54 -1.61 2.92
CA THR A 26 -3.28 -0.67 2.06
C THR A 26 -3.13 0.73 2.63
N TYR A 27 -2.58 1.63 1.81
CA TYR A 27 -2.53 3.06 2.13
C TYR A 27 -3.48 3.84 1.23
N TYR A 28 -4.15 4.82 1.82
CA TYR A 28 -5.05 5.73 1.12
C TYR A 28 -4.29 6.98 0.70
N ILE A 29 -4.23 7.20 -0.61
CA ILE A 29 -3.63 8.41 -1.18
C ILE A 29 -4.76 9.38 -1.53
N PRO A 30 -4.69 10.65 -1.07
CA PRO A 30 -5.70 11.65 -1.42
C PRO A 30 -5.67 11.98 -2.93
N ASP A 31 -6.85 12.11 -3.55
CA ASP A 31 -7.03 12.43 -4.97
C ASP A 31 -6.18 13.61 -5.46
N SER A 32 -5.91 14.59 -4.60
CA SER A 32 -5.13 15.79 -4.94
C SER A 32 -3.67 15.50 -5.34
N TYR A 33 -3.19 14.28 -5.08
CA TYR A 33 -1.86 13.79 -5.48
C TYR A 33 -1.91 12.77 -6.62
N VAL A 34 -3.11 12.36 -7.04
CA VAL A 34 -3.33 11.45 -8.16
C VAL A 34 -3.33 12.27 -9.44
N SER A 35 -2.44 11.93 -10.38
CA SER A 35 -2.39 12.59 -11.69
C SER A 35 -2.38 11.57 -12.81
N SER A 36 -3.28 11.76 -13.77
CA SER A 36 -3.33 10.95 -15.00
C SER A 36 -2.21 11.38 -15.96
N GLY A 37 -1.11 10.63 -15.99
CA GLY A 37 0.03 10.91 -16.87
C GLY A 37 1.25 10.07 -16.54
N LYS A 38 2.28 10.10 -17.39
CA LYS A 38 3.56 9.41 -17.14
C LYS A 38 4.40 10.07 -16.04
N THR A 39 4.16 11.35 -15.77
CA THR A 39 4.90 12.15 -14.80
C THR A 39 3.96 12.63 -13.69
N PRO A 40 4.28 12.39 -12.41
CA PRO A 40 3.44 12.84 -11.30
C PRO A 40 3.47 14.37 -11.18
N SER A 41 2.31 14.97 -10.92
CA SER A 41 2.21 16.43 -10.72
C SER A 41 2.74 16.89 -9.35
N LYS A 42 2.65 16.01 -8.34
CA LYS A 42 3.08 16.24 -6.95
C LYS A 42 3.61 14.94 -6.36
N ILE A 43 4.59 15.05 -5.47
CA ILE A 43 5.10 13.91 -4.70
C ILE A 43 4.36 13.89 -3.36
N TYR A 44 3.78 12.75 -3.02
CA TYR A 44 3.18 12.48 -1.71
C TYR A 44 4.20 11.69 -0.88
N ASP A 45 4.74 12.33 0.17
CA ASP A 45 5.64 11.68 1.12
C ASP A 45 4.86 11.25 2.36
N ILE A 46 4.73 9.93 2.55
CA ILE A 46 4.05 9.32 3.71
C ILE A 46 4.99 9.18 4.92
N GLY A 47 6.26 9.56 4.79
CA GLY A 47 7.28 9.39 5.81
C GLY A 47 7.71 7.94 5.97
N THR A 48 8.10 7.57 7.19
CA THR A 48 8.51 6.22 7.54
C THR A 48 7.37 5.48 8.22
N VAL A 49 6.98 4.33 7.66
CA VAL A 49 5.96 3.46 8.26
C VAL A 49 6.64 2.22 8.85
N ASP A 50 6.40 1.97 10.14
CA ASP A 50 6.84 0.75 10.81
C ASP A 50 5.92 -0.42 10.46
N LEU A 51 6.52 -1.51 10.02
CA LEU A 51 5.85 -2.74 9.58
C LEU A 51 5.93 -3.85 10.62
N ALA A 52 6.59 -3.62 11.76
CA ALA A 52 6.65 -4.57 12.86
C ALA A 52 5.28 -4.81 13.55
N PRO A 53 4.48 -3.76 13.88
CA PRO A 53 3.17 -3.97 14.47
C PRO A 53 2.12 -4.38 13.42
N GLU A 54 1.15 -5.19 13.82
CA GLU A 54 -0.05 -5.43 13.00
C GLU A 54 -0.81 -4.12 12.85
N THR A 55 -0.77 -3.56 11.63
CA THR A 55 -1.47 -2.31 11.31
C THR A 55 -2.97 -2.58 11.13
N LYS A 56 -3.82 -1.66 11.61
CA LYS A 56 -5.27 -1.77 11.41
C LYS A 56 -5.58 -1.62 9.92
N GLY A 57 -6.00 -2.71 9.27
CA GLY A 57 -6.24 -2.76 7.82
C GLY A 57 -5.27 -3.65 7.05
N GLU A 58 -4.33 -4.31 7.74
CA GLU A 58 -3.47 -5.32 7.12
C GLU A 58 -4.30 -6.53 6.66
N THR A 59 -4.17 -6.89 5.38
CA THR A 59 -4.78 -8.09 4.80
C THR A 59 -3.72 -9.15 4.59
N ARG A 60 -4.09 -10.43 4.66
CA ARG A 60 -3.20 -11.55 4.32
C ARG A 60 -3.63 -12.12 2.99
N ASP A 61 -2.75 -12.02 2.00
CA ASP A 61 -2.98 -12.64 0.70
C ASP A 61 -2.33 -14.02 0.74
N CYS A 62 -3.17 -15.06 0.82
CA CYS A 62 -2.71 -16.43 0.89
C CYS A 62 -2.97 -17.15 -0.44
N ILE A 63 -1.92 -17.71 -1.06
CA ILE A 63 -2.04 -18.50 -2.28
C ILE A 63 -2.37 -19.94 -1.85
N HIS A 64 -3.57 -20.43 -2.19
CA HIS A 64 -4.01 -21.81 -1.92
C HIS A 64 -3.60 -22.76 -3.04
#